data_AF-A0A2G9YAR9-F1
#
_entry.id   AF-A0A2G9YAR9-F1
#
_cell.length_a   1.000
_cell.length_b   1.000
_cell.length_c   1.000
_cell.angle_alpha   90.00
_cell.angle_beta   90.00
_cell.angle_gamma   90.00
#
_symmetry.space_group_name_H-M   'P 1'
#
loop_
_entity.id
_entity.type
_entity.pdbx_description
1 polymer ?
#
loop_
_entity_poly.entity_id
_entity_poly.type
_entity_poly.pdbx_seq_one_letter_code
_entity_poly.pdbx_strand_id
1 'polypeptide(L)'
;MNLFSSAVWAFVGGTLFLFAYPPFSCSYLAWFGLIPILFLTRQRYPFWSGYVWGLSFFGLGLGWLSRLSGIGWFVLVLYLSLYPALFFFLVKNVKGRMWELWAASLGVILEFIGANLFTGFPWLNLATTQYAVGPILSIASLGGSYLISFLVLLMNLSLFSLFFYRRKCSTVFTLLLTGFLLILVKVQ
;
A
#
# COMPACT_ATOMS: atom_id res chain seq x y z
N MET A 1 17.16 -2.10 -13.54
CA MET A 1 17.60 -2.90 -12.38
C MET A 1 17.53 -4.39 -12.72
N ASN A 2 18.48 -5.22 -12.25
CA ASN A 2 18.42 -6.67 -12.48
C ASN A 2 17.38 -7.31 -11.53
N LEU A 3 16.98 -8.56 -11.81
CA LEU A 3 15.93 -9.23 -11.03
C LEU A 3 16.30 -9.37 -9.54
N PHE A 4 17.56 -9.71 -9.25
CA PHE A 4 18.04 -9.92 -7.89
C PHE A 4 17.94 -8.64 -7.04
N SER A 5 18.46 -7.52 -7.54
CA SER A 5 18.37 -6.24 -6.81
C SER A 5 16.92 -5.77 -6.65
N SER A 6 16.06 -5.95 -7.65
CA SER A 6 14.61 -5.72 -7.51
C SER A 6 13.98 -6.54 -6.39
N ALA A 7 14.33 -7.82 -6.29
CA ALA A 7 13.83 -8.69 -5.22
C ALA A 7 14.32 -8.24 -3.83
N VAL A 8 15.60 -7.86 -3.71
CA VAL A 8 16.16 -7.36 -2.44
C VAL A 8 15.45 -6.09 -1.99
N TRP A 9 15.28 -5.10 -2.87
CA TRP A 9 14.56 -3.86 -2.53
C TRP A 9 13.08 -4.13 -2.23
N ALA A 10 12.44 -5.05 -2.95
CA ALA A 10 11.08 -5.47 -2.69
C ALA A 10 10.93 -6.07 -1.28
N PHE A 11 11.82 -6.99 -0.92
CA PHE A 11 11.83 -7.65 0.38
C PHE A 11 12.04 -6.63 1.51
N VAL A 12 13.09 -5.81 1.41
CA VAL A 12 13.37 -4.77 2.41
C VAL A 12 12.18 -3.81 2.53
N GLY A 13 11.60 -3.37 1.41
CA GLY A 13 10.44 -2.49 1.43
C GLY A 13 9.21 -3.10 2.10
N GLY A 14 8.95 -4.40 1.92
CA GLY A 14 7.81 -5.06 2.57
C GLY A 14 8.05 -5.25 4.07
N THR A 15 9.28 -5.60 4.47
CA THR A 15 9.65 -5.69 5.89
C THR A 15 9.56 -4.34 6.61
N LEU A 16 10.04 -3.26 5.99
CA LEU A 16 9.96 -1.92 6.57
C LEU A 16 8.53 -1.42 6.64
N PHE A 17 7.67 -1.76 5.68
CA PHE A 17 6.28 -1.32 5.69
C PHE A 17 5.47 -1.92 6.85
N LEU A 18 5.90 -3.03 7.44
CA LEU A 18 5.26 -3.61 8.64
C LEU A 18 5.32 -2.70 9.86
N PHE A 19 6.30 -1.80 9.94
CA PHE A 19 6.39 -0.84 11.04
C PHE A 19 5.22 0.16 11.05
N ALA A 20 4.48 0.28 9.94
CA ALA A 20 3.24 1.07 9.89
C ALA A 20 2.07 0.41 10.65
N TYR A 21 2.19 -0.88 10.99
CA TYR A 21 1.16 -1.66 11.67
C TYR A 21 1.53 -1.92 13.14
N PRO A 22 0.55 -2.29 14.00
CA PRO A 22 0.84 -2.76 15.35
C PRO A 22 1.83 -3.94 15.34
N PRO A 23 2.77 -4.01 16.31
CA PRO A 23 2.85 -3.21 17.53
C PRO A 23 3.54 -1.84 17.37
N PHE A 24 4.30 -1.60 16.30
CA PHE A 24 5.09 -0.38 16.13
C PHE A 24 4.24 0.86 15.87
N SER A 25 3.10 0.69 15.18
CA SER A 25 2.07 1.72 14.96
C SER A 25 2.60 3.04 14.41
N CYS A 26 3.65 3.01 13.57
CA CYS A 26 4.21 4.20 12.93
C CYS A 26 3.32 4.64 11.75
N SER A 27 2.13 5.18 12.06
CA SER A 27 1.09 5.56 11.10
C SER A 27 1.58 6.54 10.02
N TYR A 28 2.55 7.40 10.33
CA TYR A 28 3.23 8.26 9.35
C TYR A 28 3.90 7.48 8.22
N LEU A 29 4.46 6.30 8.51
CA LEU A 29 5.14 5.48 7.53
C LEU A 29 4.17 4.97 6.45
N ALA A 30 2.88 4.82 6.75
CA ALA A 30 1.89 4.44 5.74
C ALA A 30 1.77 5.48 4.61
N TRP A 31 1.97 6.77 4.91
CA TRP A 31 1.79 7.88 3.98
C TRP A 31 2.96 8.08 3.01
N PHE A 32 4.15 7.62 3.40
CA PHE A 32 5.39 7.83 2.63
C PHE A 32 6.13 6.53 2.30
N GLY A 33 5.85 5.45 3.02
CA GLY A 33 6.61 4.20 2.97
C GLY A 33 6.46 3.43 1.67
N LEU A 34 5.40 3.67 0.89
CA LEU A 34 5.26 3.06 -0.43
C LEU A 34 6.00 3.84 -1.52
N ILE A 35 6.39 5.10 -1.30
CA ILE A 35 7.09 5.91 -2.32
C ILE A 35 8.34 5.22 -2.88
N PRO A 36 9.31 4.74 -2.05
CA PRO A 36 10.50 4.09 -2.59
C PRO A 36 10.17 2.77 -3.31
N ILE A 37 9.17 2.02 -2.83
CA ILE A 37 8.81 0.74 -3.43
C ILE A 37 8.07 0.88 -4.76
N LEU A 38 7.29 1.95 -4.92
CA LEU A 38 6.60 2.27 -6.16
C LEU A 38 7.59 2.48 -7.32
N PHE A 39 8.86 2.78 -7.06
CA PHE A 39 9.90 2.81 -8.08
C PHE A 39 10.07 1.45 -8.79
N LEU A 40 9.80 0.33 -8.11
CA LEU A 40 9.88 -1.00 -8.69
C LEU A 40 8.82 -1.26 -9.77
N THR A 41 7.70 -0.53 -9.75
CA THR A 41 6.67 -0.59 -10.81
C THR A 41 7.23 -0.17 -12.18
N ARG A 42 8.27 0.69 -12.18
CA ARG A 42 8.92 1.18 -13.40
C ARG A 42 10.02 0.23 -13.90
N GLN A 43 10.35 -0.80 -13.14
CA GLN A 43 11.41 -1.74 -13.51
C GLN A 43 10.92 -2.80 -14.50
N ARG A 44 11.86 -3.65 -14.93
CA ARG A 44 11.61 -4.72 -15.90
C ARG A 44 10.59 -5.73 -15.38
N TYR A 45 10.62 -6.03 -14.07
CA TYR A 45 9.84 -7.10 -13.44
C TYR A 45 8.92 -6.57 -12.32
N PRO A 46 7.90 -5.74 -12.64
CA PRO A 46 7.03 -5.12 -11.64
C PRO A 46 6.20 -6.15 -10.88
N PHE A 47 5.66 -7.16 -11.58
CA PHE A 47 4.85 -8.22 -10.99
C PHE A 47 5.64 -8.98 -9.92
N TRP A 48 6.82 -9.49 -10.28
CA TRP A 48 7.68 -10.22 -9.35
C TRP A 48 8.18 -9.35 -8.19
N SER A 49 8.41 -8.06 -8.43
CA SER A 49 8.76 -7.13 -7.36
C SER A 49 7.60 -6.97 -6.37
N GLY A 50 6.37 -6.79 -6.85
CA GLY A 50 5.18 -6.73 -5.99
C GLY A 50 4.92 -8.05 -5.27
N TYR A 51 5.21 -9.19 -5.92
CA TYR A 51 5.09 -10.50 -5.30
C TYR A 51 6.06 -10.69 -4.14
N VAL A 52 7.35 -10.39 -4.34
CA VAL A 52 8.37 -10.49 -3.28
C VAL A 52 8.09 -9.51 -2.14
N TRP A 53 7.62 -8.29 -2.46
CA TRP A 53 7.16 -7.34 -1.46
C TRP A 53 6.02 -7.94 -0.62
N GLY A 54 5.00 -8.50 -1.27
CA GLY A 54 3.89 -9.20 -0.61
C GLY A 54 4.35 -10.37 0.26
N LEU A 55 5.27 -11.21 -0.23
CA LEU A 55 5.78 -12.36 0.51
C LEU A 55 6.46 -11.93 1.81
N SER A 56 7.28 -10.88 1.75
CA SER A 56 7.95 -10.35 2.92
C SER A 56 6.99 -9.70 3.91
N PHE A 57 6.03 -8.92 3.40
CA PHE A 57 5.04 -8.21 4.19
C PHE A 57 4.05 -9.17 4.88
N PHE A 58 3.34 -10.00 4.12
CA PHE A 58 2.38 -10.96 4.66
C PHE A 58 3.06 -12.11 5.40
N GLY A 59 4.21 -12.58 4.94
CA GLY A 59 4.95 -13.66 5.60
C GLY A 59 5.32 -13.30 7.03
N LEU A 60 5.90 -12.12 7.23
CA LEU A 60 6.27 -11.65 8.56
C LEU A 60 5.06 -11.13 9.35
N GLY A 61 4.19 -10.33 8.74
CA GLY A 61 3.02 -9.74 9.41
C GLY A 61 1.99 -10.77 9.87
N LEU A 62 1.86 -11.88 9.15
CA LEU A 62 0.98 -13.01 9.50
C LEU A 62 1.73 -14.20 10.09
N GLY A 63 3.01 -14.03 10.45
CA GLY A 63 3.85 -15.13 10.94
C GLY A 63 3.29 -15.82 12.18
N TRP A 64 2.44 -15.14 12.96
CA TRP A 64 1.74 -15.71 14.10
C TRP A 64 0.78 -16.86 13.71
N LEU A 65 0.22 -16.86 12.50
CA LEU A 65 -0.65 -17.94 11.99
C LEU A 65 0.10 -19.26 11.78
N SER A 66 1.43 -19.23 11.60
CA SER A 66 2.23 -20.44 11.43
C SER A 66 2.12 -21.39 12.63
N ARG A 67 1.82 -20.86 13.83
CA ARG A 67 1.58 -21.63 15.06
C ARG A 67 0.24 -22.37 15.07
N LEU A 68 -0.73 -21.89 14.28
CA LEU A 68 -2.05 -22.50 14.13
C LEU A 68 -2.06 -23.51 12.99
N SER A 69 -1.48 -23.13 11.85
CA SER A 69 -1.32 -24.00 10.68
C SER A 69 -0.17 -23.52 9.81
N GLY A 70 0.96 -24.23 9.84
CA GLY A 70 2.13 -23.87 9.03
C GLY A 70 1.85 -23.93 7.53
N ILE A 71 1.16 -24.97 7.07
CA ILE A 71 0.79 -25.13 5.65
C ILE A 71 -0.26 -24.07 5.25
N GLY A 72 -1.27 -23.84 6.11
CA GLY A 72 -2.30 -22.83 5.85
C GLY A 72 -1.72 -21.44 5.74
N TRP A 73 -0.84 -21.05 6.67
CA TRP A 73 -0.12 -19.77 6.61
C TRP A 73 0.72 -19.65 5.34
N PHE A 74 1.48 -20.68 4.97
CA PHE A 74 2.32 -20.65 3.77
C PHE A 74 1.48 -20.42 2.51
N VAL A 75 0.42 -21.21 2.31
CA VAL A 75 -0.49 -21.07 1.16
C VAL A 75 -1.18 -19.70 1.16
N LEU A 76 -1.61 -19.23 2.33
CA LEU A 76 -2.26 -17.92 2.49
C LEU A 76 -1.31 -16.78 2.09
N VAL A 77 -0.04 -16.83 2.50
CA VAL A 77 0.97 -15.81 2.12
C VAL A 77 1.20 -15.82 0.62
N LEU A 78 1.31 -17.00 0.00
CA LEU A 78 1.46 -17.11 -1.47
C LEU A 78 0.25 -16.50 -2.20
N TYR A 79 -0.96 -16.74 -1.69
CA TYR A 79 -2.21 -16.21 -2.22
C TYR A 79 -2.30 -14.68 -2.07
N LEU A 80 -2.11 -14.16 -0.85
CA LEU A 80 -2.20 -12.72 -0.57
C LEU A 80 -1.14 -11.92 -1.32
N SER A 81 0.03 -12.50 -1.56
CA SER A 81 1.11 -11.84 -2.30
C SER A 81 0.79 -11.61 -3.79
N LEU A 82 -0.23 -12.29 -4.33
CA LEU A 82 -0.70 -12.04 -5.70
C LEU A 82 -1.33 -10.66 -5.85
N TYR A 83 -1.99 -10.14 -4.81
CA TYR A 83 -2.64 -8.83 -4.85
C TYR A 83 -1.66 -7.66 -5.05
N PRO A 84 -0.57 -7.51 -4.26
CA PRO A 84 0.46 -6.50 -4.55
C PRO A 84 1.21 -6.78 -5.85
N ALA A 85 1.39 -8.04 -6.26
CA ALA A 85 1.98 -8.38 -7.56
C ALA A 85 1.15 -7.84 -8.73
N LEU A 86 -0.16 -8.07 -8.69
CA LEU A 86 -1.13 -7.54 -9.64
C LEU A 86 -1.17 -6.01 -9.58
N PHE A 87 -1.18 -5.41 -8.40
CA PHE A 87 -1.15 -3.96 -8.23
C PHE A 87 0.06 -3.35 -8.96
N PHE A 88 1.28 -3.85 -8.69
CA PHE A 88 2.50 -3.33 -9.31
C PHE A 88 2.49 -3.48 -10.83
N PHE A 89 1.99 -4.61 -11.32
CA PHE A 89 1.83 -4.86 -12.74
C PHE A 89 0.82 -3.89 -13.38
N LEU A 90 -0.35 -3.70 -12.78
CA LEU A 90 -1.40 -2.84 -13.30
C LEU A 90 -0.96 -1.38 -13.29
N VAL A 91 -0.37 -0.89 -12.20
CA VAL A 91 0.11 0.49 -12.06
C VAL A 91 1.10 0.87 -13.16
N LYS A 92 2.01 -0.04 -13.55
CA LYS A 92 2.94 0.18 -14.67
C LYS A 92 2.22 0.52 -15.99
N ASN A 93 1.03 -0.04 -16.18
CA ASN A 93 0.26 0.07 -17.42
C ASN A 93 -0.73 1.24 -17.41
N VAL A 94 -1.03 1.83 -16.25
CA VAL A 94 -1.90 3.02 -16.15
C VAL A 94 -1.16 4.23 -16.72
N LYS A 95 -1.82 4.93 -17.67
CA LYS A 95 -1.29 6.14 -18.31
C LYS A 95 -2.33 7.27 -18.26
N GLY A 96 -1.89 8.49 -18.49
CA GLY A 96 -2.75 9.68 -18.58
C GLY A 96 -2.47 10.73 -17.52
N ARG A 97 -3.28 11.80 -17.53
CA ARG A 97 -3.14 12.96 -16.63
C ARG A 97 -3.55 12.66 -15.18
N MET A 98 -4.47 11.72 -14.98
CA MET A 98 -5.04 11.35 -13.67
C MET A 98 -4.66 9.91 -13.28
N TRP A 99 -3.48 9.44 -13.68
CA TRP A 99 -3.07 8.04 -13.47
C TRP A 99 -3.00 7.69 -11.98
N GLU A 100 -2.69 8.65 -11.11
CA GLU A 100 -2.61 8.47 -9.65
C GLU A 100 -3.97 8.06 -9.06
N LEU A 101 -5.06 8.68 -9.53
CA LEU A 101 -6.43 8.37 -9.11
C LEU A 101 -6.81 6.95 -9.53
N TRP A 102 -6.56 6.61 -10.80
CA TRP A 102 -6.84 5.27 -11.32
C TRP A 102 -6.01 4.19 -10.61
N ALA A 103 -4.72 4.45 -10.38
CA ALA A 103 -3.85 3.54 -9.66
C ALA A 103 -4.33 3.34 -8.20
N ALA A 104 -4.68 4.41 -7.48
CA ALA A 104 -5.21 4.30 -6.12
C ALA A 104 -6.51 3.49 -6.07
N SER A 105 -7.44 3.75 -7.00
CA SER A 105 -8.68 2.98 -7.12
C SER A 105 -8.42 1.50 -7.40
N LEU A 106 -7.49 1.17 -8.30
CA LEU A 106 -7.09 -0.21 -8.57
C LEU A 106 -6.52 -0.90 -7.34
N GLY A 107 -5.71 -0.21 -6.53
CA GLY A 107 -5.19 -0.75 -5.28
C GLY A 107 -6.29 -1.09 -4.29
N VAL A 108 -7.28 -0.21 -4.13
CA VAL A 108 -8.44 -0.45 -3.25
C VAL A 108 -9.35 -1.56 -3.78
N ILE A 109 -9.55 -1.65 -5.09
CA ILE A 109 -10.30 -2.76 -5.71
C ILE A 109 -9.60 -4.08 -5.41
N LEU A 110 -8.27 -4.15 -5.52
CA LEU A 110 -7.51 -5.36 -5.20
C LEU A 110 -7.57 -5.70 -3.71
N GLU A 111 -7.50 -4.70 -2.82
CA GLU A 111 -7.70 -4.88 -1.38
C GLU A 111 -9.10 -5.45 -1.09
N PHE A 112 -10.14 -4.90 -1.74
CA PHE A 112 -11.51 -5.39 -1.62
C PHE A 112 -11.67 -6.82 -2.16
N ILE A 113 -11.08 -7.15 -3.31
CA ILE A 113 -11.14 -8.51 -3.84
C ILE A 113 -10.42 -9.48 -2.88
N GLY A 114 -9.25 -9.14 -2.35
CA GLY A 114 -8.54 -9.98 -1.37
C GLY A 114 -9.31 -10.16 -0.06
N ALA A 115 -10.07 -9.14 0.33
CA ALA A 115 -10.93 -9.17 1.50
C ALA A 115 -12.18 -10.04 1.35
N ASN A 116 -12.61 -10.40 0.13
CA ASN A 116 -13.90 -11.06 -0.11
C ASN A 116 -13.84 -12.34 -0.97
N LEU A 117 -12.82 -12.50 -1.82
CA LEU A 117 -12.71 -13.65 -2.72
C LEU A 117 -12.38 -14.93 -1.95
N PHE A 118 -13.04 -16.05 -2.28
CA PHE A 118 -12.86 -17.34 -1.59
C PHE A 118 -12.99 -17.24 -0.07
N THR A 119 -14.01 -16.52 0.42
CA THR A 119 -14.25 -16.14 1.83
C THR A 119 -13.42 -14.96 2.35
N GLY A 120 -12.29 -14.65 1.68
CA GLY A 120 -11.51 -13.45 1.91
C GLY A 120 -10.65 -13.46 3.17
N PHE A 121 -9.60 -12.64 3.17
CA PHE A 121 -8.74 -12.43 4.34
C PHE A 121 -8.33 -10.96 4.48
N PRO A 122 -9.19 -10.11 5.07
CA PRO A 122 -9.04 -8.65 5.12
C PRO A 122 -8.03 -8.18 6.19
N TRP A 123 -6.85 -8.79 6.23
CA TRP A 123 -5.80 -8.46 7.20
C TRP A 123 -4.72 -7.60 6.57
N LEU A 124 -4.11 -6.75 7.41
CA LEU A 124 -3.08 -5.79 7.00
C LEU A 124 -3.54 -4.81 5.90
N ASN A 125 -4.83 -4.47 5.85
CA ASN A 125 -5.36 -3.41 4.99
C ASN A 125 -4.74 -2.06 5.34
N LEU A 126 -4.52 -1.18 4.34
CA LEU A 126 -3.86 0.10 4.57
C LEU A 126 -4.59 0.98 5.58
N ALA A 127 -5.92 0.95 5.58
CA ALA A 127 -6.75 1.66 6.55
C ALA A 127 -6.39 1.35 8.01
N THR A 128 -5.99 0.12 8.31
CA THR A 128 -5.67 -0.29 9.69
C THR A 128 -4.43 0.39 10.24
N THR A 129 -3.55 0.93 9.38
CA THR A 129 -2.41 1.76 9.82
C THR A 129 -2.85 3.07 10.48
N GLN A 130 -4.07 3.54 10.20
CA GLN A 130 -4.59 4.83 10.66
C GLN A 130 -5.60 4.71 11.82
N TYR A 131 -5.71 3.53 12.42
CA TYR A 131 -6.72 3.25 13.47
C TYR A 131 -6.62 4.20 14.68
N ALA A 132 -5.42 4.71 14.99
CA ALA A 132 -5.17 5.58 16.13
C ALA A 132 -5.24 7.09 15.80
N VAL A 133 -5.53 7.46 14.54
CA VAL A 133 -5.52 8.87 14.11
C VAL A 133 -6.94 9.43 14.13
N GLY A 134 -7.28 10.12 15.22
CA GLY A 134 -8.63 10.65 15.49
C GLY A 134 -9.31 11.36 14.31
N PRO A 135 -8.67 12.36 13.65
CA PRO A 135 -9.30 13.05 12.51
C PRO A 135 -9.56 12.13 11.30
N ILE A 136 -8.75 11.08 11.10
CA ILE A 136 -8.95 10.12 10.01
C ILE A 136 -10.14 9.21 10.31
N LEU A 137 -10.37 8.85 11.58
CA LEU A 137 -11.55 8.09 11.98
C LEU A 137 -12.85 8.82 11.65
N SER A 138 -12.88 10.15 11.76
CA SER A 138 -14.03 10.94 11.31
C SER A 138 -14.27 10.80 9.80
N ILE A 139 -13.23 10.76 8.99
CA ILE A 139 -13.34 10.52 7.53
C ILE A 139 -13.84 9.10 7.26
N ALA A 140 -13.45 8.12 8.08
CA ALA A 140 -13.94 6.74 8.00
C ALA A 140 -15.47 6.65 8.09
N SER A 141 -16.12 7.55 8.84
CA SER A 141 -17.60 7.57 8.93
C SER A 141 -18.30 7.90 7.61
N LEU A 142 -17.60 8.54 6.65
CA LEU A 142 -18.17 8.91 5.36
C LEU A 142 -18.07 7.80 4.31
N GLY A 143 -16.99 7.02 4.31
CA GLY A 143 -16.69 6.05 3.25
C GLY A 143 -16.01 4.76 3.71
N GLY A 144 -16.02 4.50 5.02
CA GLY A 144 -15.43 3.30 5.62
C GLY A 144 -13.91 3.24 5.55
N SER A 145 -13.39 2.04 5.81
CA SER A 145 -11.94 1.74 5.76
C SER A 145 -11.35 1.94 4.36
N TYR A 146 -12.05 1.51 3.31
CA TYR A 146 -11.54 1.60 1.95
C TYR A 146 -11.32 3.05 1.47
N LEU A 147 -12.09 4.02 1.97
CA LEU A 147 -11.82 5.44 1.71
C LEU A 147 -10.47 5.86 2.31
N ILE A 148 -10.12 5.36 3.50
CA ILE A 148 -8.81 5.62 4.11
C ILE A 148 -7.70 4.96 3.27
N SER A 149 -7.84 3.69 2.90
CA SER A 149 -6.88 2.99 2.04
C SER A 149 -6.68 3.75 0.72
N PHE A 150 -7.77 4.27 0.13
CA PHE A 150 -7.71 5.11 -1.08
C PHE A 150 -6.88 6.38 -0.86
N LEU A 151 -7.15 7.13 0.20
CA LEU A 151 -6.44 8.38 0.51
C LEU A 151 -4.94 8.14 0.74
N VAL A 152 -4.59 7.09 1.48
CA VAL A 152 -3.19 6.70 1.75
C VAL A 152 -2.47 6.34 0.45
N LEU A 153 -3.08 5.50 -0.40
CA LEU A 153 -2.50 5.14 -1.70
C LEU A 153 -2.35 6.35 -2.61
N LEU A 154 -3.38 7.18 -2.69
CA LEU A 154 -3.40 8.35 -3.55
C LEU A 154 -2.32 9.34 -3.15
N MET A 155 -2.07 9.53 -1.86
CA MET A 155 -0.98 10.37 -1.35
C MET A 155 0.39 9.81 -1.77
N ASN A 156 0.65 8.52 -1.54
CA ASN A 156 1.92 7.87 -1.93
C ASN A 156 2.16 8.00 -3.45
N LEU A 157 1.14 7.73 -4.27
CA LEU A 157 1.23 7.80 -5.73
C LEU A 157 1.45 9.24 -6.23
N SER A 158 0.79 10.21 -5.61
CA SER A 158 0.94 11.62 -5.95
C SER A 158 2.32 12.16 -5.58
N LEU A 159 2.87 11.78 -4.41
CA LEU A 159 4.25 12.09 -4.03
C LEU A 159 5.25 11.42 -4.96
N PHE A 160 5.02 10.15 -5.33
CA PHE A 160 5.85 9.44 -6.29
C PHE A 160 5.86 10.14 -7.67
N SER A 161 4.70 10.62 -8.14
CA SER A 161 4.55 11.44 -9.35
C SER A 161 5.38 12.72 -9.29
N LEU A 162 5.28 13.44 -8.16
CA LEU A 162 6.02 14.68 -7.91
C LEU A 162 7.54 14.46 -8.01
N PHE A 163 8.06 13.46 -7.29
CA PHE A 163 9.50 13.21 -7.21
C PHE A 163 10.08 12.62 -8.51
N PHE A 164 9.38 11.70 -9.16
CA PHE A 164 9.97 10.87 -10.24
C PHE A 164 9.43 11.13 -11.65
N TYR A 165 8.31 11.85 -11.80
CA TYR A 165 7.78 12.22 -13.12
C TYR A 165 7.92 13.73 -13.41
N ARG A 166 8.41 14.54 -12.45
CA ARG A 166 8.54 16.01 -12.56
C ARG A 166 7.29 16.68 -13.15
N ARG A 167 6.11 16.12 -12.88
CA ARG A 167 4.84 16.72 -13.29
C ARG A 167 4.54 17.88 -12.36
N LYS A 168 3.95 18.97 -12.89
CA LYS A 168 3.39 20.04 -12.05
C LYS A 168 2.43 19.40 -11.04
N CYS A 169 2.45 19.88 -9.79
CA CYS A 169 1.52 19.44 -8.75
C CYS A 169 0.11 19.43 -9.33
N SER A 170 -0.47 18.24 -9.51
CA SER A 170 -1.88 18.12 -9.83
C SER A 170 -2.65 18.81 -8.72
N THR A 171 -3.69 19.59 -9.04
CA THR A 171 -4.54 20.25 -8.03
C THR A 171 -5.05 19.26 -6.97
N VAL A 172 -5.24 18.00 -7.37
CA VAL A 172 -5.59 16.87 -6.49
C VAL A 172 -4.50 16.61 -5.44
N PHE A 173 -3.22 16.62 -5.83
CA PHE A 173 -2.11 16.48 -4.91
C PHE A 173 -2.04 17.64 -3.92
N THR A 174 -2.25 18.87 -4.39
CA THR A 174 -2.21 20.05 -3.53
C THR A 174 -3.34 20.04 -2.49
N LEU A 175 -4.55 19.64 -2.90
CA LEU A 175 -5.71 19.53 -2.00
C LEU A 175 -5.58 18.39 -0.98
N LEU A 176 -4.96 17.28 -1.38
CA LEU A 176 -4.69 16.17 -0.46
C LEU A 176 -3.54 16.49 0.49
N LEU A 177 -2.50 17.18 0.01
CA LEU A 177 -1.40 17.65 0.85
C LEU A 177 -1.89 18.67 1.88
N THR A 178 -2.74 19.62 1.50
CA THR A 178 -3.31 20.58 2.43
C THR A 178 -4.26 19.91 3.42
N GLY A 179 -5.13 19.00 2.96
CA GLY A 179 -6.00 18.20 3.85
C GLY A 179 -5.19 17.35 4.84
N PHE A 180 -4.12 16.71 4.37
CA PHE A 180 -3.21 15.90 5.18
C PHE A 180 -2.45 16.74 6.20
N LEU A 181 -1.90 17.88 5.81
CA LEU A 181 -1.22 18.81 6.73
C LEU A 181 -2.16 19.35 7.80
N LEU A 182 -3.42 19.67 7.45
CA LEU A 182 -4.44 20.10 8.42
C LEU A 182 -4.81 18.99 9.42
N ILE A 183 -4.81 17.74 8.97
CA ILE A 183 -5.02 16.57 9.83
C ILE A 183 -3.83 16.40 10.79
N LEU A 184 -2.60 16.57 10.31
CA LEU A 184 -1.40 16.46 11.15
C LEU A 184 -1.31 17.55 12.22
N VAL A 185 -1.70 18.79 11.90
CA VAL A 185 -1.69 19.92 12.85
C VAL A 185 -2.71 19.75 13.98
N LYS A 186 -3.81 19.03 13.75
CA LYS A 186 -4.85 18.77 14.77
C LYS A 186 -4.56 17.55 15.68
N VAL A 187 -3.49 16.79 15.39
CA VAL A 187 -3.10 15.60 16.16
C VAL A 187 -2.05 15.91 17.24
N GLN A 188 -1.53 17.14 17.27
CA GLN A 188 -0.76 17.68 18.40
C GLN A 188 -1.69 18.32 19.44
#